data_AF-A0A7W1RAC0-F1
#
_entry.id   AF-A0A7W1RAC0-F1
#
_cell.length_a   1.000
_cell.length_b   1.000
_cell.length_c   1.000
_cell.angle_alpha   90.00
_cell.angle_beta   90.00
_cell.angle_gamma   90.00
#
_symmetry.space_group_name_H-M   'P 1'
#
loop_
_entity.id
_entity.type
_entity.pdbx_description
1 polymer ?
#
loop_
_entity_poly.entity_id
_entity_poly.type
_entity_poly.pdbx_seq_one_letter_code
_entity_poly.pdbx_strand_id
1 'polypeptide(L)' 'MRMERFTLRGQEAIQSAIEAAERNQHQQVEPEHLLLAMLEQPEGVVRPVLGKIGANVQV' A
#
# COMPACT_ATOMS: atom_id res chain seq x y z
N MET A 1 -4.17 -15.77 3.82
CA MET A 1 -3.82 -14.93 5.00
C MET A 1 -5.02 -14.85 5.94
N ARG A 2 -4.83 -14.60 7.24
CA ARG A 2 -5.94 -14.30 8.17
C ARG A 2 -6.20 -12.79 8.19
N MET A 3 -7.11 -12.30 7.34
CA MET A 3 -7.34 -10.87 7.11
C MET A 3 -7.81 -10.14 8.37
N GLU A 4 -8.58 -10.81 9.22
CA GLU A 4 -9.10 -10.29 10.49
C GLU A 4 -8.04 -9.91 11.53
N ARG A 5 -6.76 -10.24 11.29
CA ARG A 5 -5.65 -9.78 12.14
C ARG A 5 -5.10 -8.40 11.74
N PHE A 6 -5.50 -7.87 10.60
CA PHE A 6 -5.10 -6.54 10.16
C PHE A 6 -6.16 -5.52 10.56
N THR A 7 -5.72 -4.27 10.73
CA THR A 7 -6.64 -3.13 10.82
C THR A 7 -7.48 -3.03 9.56
N LEU A 8 -8.64 -2.36 9.62
CA LEU A 8 -9.47 -2.11 8.43
C LEU A 8 -8.64 -1.47 7.30
N ARG A 9 -7.85 -0.45 7.62
CA ARG A 9 -6.94 0.20 6.67
C ARG A 9 -5.86 -0.73 6.11
N GLY A 10 -5.39 -1.70 6.89
CA GLY A 10 -4.46 -2.72 6.42
C GLY A 10 -5.10 -3.71 5.44
N GLN A 11 -6.36 -4.07 5.67
CA GLN A 11 -7.13 -4.91 4.74
C GLN A 11 -7.39 -4.17 3.42
N GLU A 12 -7.78 -2.89 3.49
CA GLU A 12 -7.94 -2.01 2.31
C GLU A 12 -6.64 -1.87 1.49
N ALA A 13 -5.49 -1.73 2.17
CA ALA A 13 -4.20 -1.64 1.51
C ALA A 13 -3.83 -2.94 0.76
N ILE A 14 -4.11 -4.10 1.36
CA ILE A 14 -3.88 -5.40 0.68
C ILE A 14 -4.81 -5.53 -0.53
N GLN A 15 -6.07 -5.14 -0.41
CA GLN A 15 -7.02 -5.18 -1.53
C GLN A 15 -6.56 -4.26 -2.67
N SER A 16 -6.17 -3.02 -2.35
CA SER A 16 -5.67 -2.05 -3.33
C SER A 16 -4.36 -2.52 -4.00
N ALA A 17 -3.51 -3.26 -3.27
CA ALA A 17 -2.28 -3.85 -3.81
C ALA A 17 -2.56 -4.95 -4.85
N ILE A 18 -3.59 -5.78 -4.61
CA ILE A 18 -4.05 -6.78 -5.57
C ILE A 18 -4.54 -6.09 -6.85
N GLU A 19 -5.39 -5.08 -6.70
CA GLU A 19 -5.88 -4.29 -7.85
C GLU A 19 -4.74 -3.61 -8.61
N ALA A 20 -3.71 -3.11 -7.90
CA ALA A 20 -2.54 -2.53 -8.55
C ALA A 20 -1.76 -3.57 -9.38
N ALA A 21 -1.58 -4.79 -8.87
CA ALA A 21 -0.94 -5.87 -9.63
C ALA A 21 -1.77 -6.26 -10.86
N GLU A 22 -3.10 -6.38 -10.72
CA GLU A 22 -4.02 -6.67 -11.81
C GLU A 22 -4.02 -5.59 -12.89
N ARG A 23 -4.10 -4.31 -12.50
CA ARG A 23 -4.05 -3.16 -13.43
C ARG A 23 -2.76 -3.14 -14.25
N ASN A 24 -1.64 -3.57 -13.67
CA ASN A 24 -0.34 -3.63 -14.34
C ASN A 24 -0.06 -5.00 -15.01
N GLN A 25 -1.04 -5.92 -15.00
CA GLN A 25 -0.89 -7.27 -15.55
C GLN A 25 0.28 -8.07 -14.95
N HIS A 26 0.62 -7.80 -13.69
CA HIS A 26 1.63 -8.55 -12.97
C HIS A 26 1.02 -9.83 -12.39
N GLN A 27 1.72 -10.96 -12.56
CA GLN A 27 1.21 -12.28 -12.14
C GLN A 27 1.13 -12.45 -10.61
N GLN A 28 1.85 -11.62 -9.86
CA GLN A 28 1.93 -11.72 -8.41
C GLN A 28 1.93 -10.33 -7.79
N VAL A 29 1.31 -10.24 -6.60
CA VAL A 29 1.44 -9.09 -5.73
C VAL A 29 2.84 -9.10 -5.10
N GLU A 30 3.68 -8.18 -5.55
CA GLU A 30 4.98 -7.87 -4.97
C GLU A 30 4.90 -6.70 -3.96
N PRO A 31 5.88 -6.55 -3.05
CA PRO A 31 5.89 -5.51 -2.01
C PRO A 31 5.67 -4.08 -2.53
N GLU A 32 6.10 -3.79 -3.75
CA GLU A 32 5.95 -2.50 -4.44
C GLU A 32 4.48 -2.13 -4.61
N HIS A 33 3.61 -3.10 -4.90
CA HIS A 33 2.17 -2.87 -5.01
C HIS A 33 1.55 -2.51 -3.67
N LEU A 34 2.01 -3.17 -2.60
CA LEU A 34 1.55 -2.85 -1.25
C LEU A 34 2.04 -1.46 -0.83
N LEU A 35 3.30 -1.13 -1.12
CA LEU A 35 3.82 0.20 -0.85
C LEU A 35 3.02 1.27 -1.61
N LEU A 36 2.77 1.08 -2.90
CA LEU A 36 1.95 1.97 -3.72
C LEU A 36 0.55 2.15 -3.11
N ALA A 37 -0.13 1.06 -2.76
CA ALA A 37 -1.44 1.10 -2.13
C ALA A 37 -1.44 1.90 -0.80
N MET A 38 -0.42 1.68 0.05
CA MET A 38 -0.30 2.41 1.32
C MET A 38 0.05 3.89 1.12
N LEU A 39 0.73 4.22 0.02
CA LEU A 39 1.08 5.58 -0.37
C LEU A 39 -0.11 6.34 -0.96
N GLU A 40 -0.99 5.67 -1.69
CA GLU A 40 -2.23 6.24 -2.26
C GLU A 40 -3.36 6.37 -1.23
N GLN A 41 -3.26 5.65 -0.09
CA GLN A 41 -4.30 5.68 0.94
C GLN A 41 -4.47 7.10 1.55
N PRO A 42 -5.70 7.67 1.53
CA PRO A 42 -5.96 8.98 2.11
C PRO A 42 -5.72 8.97 3.61
N GLU A 43 -5.10 10.03 4.12
CA GLU A 43 -4.77 10.18 5.55
C GLU A 43 -3.93 9.01 6.11
N GLY A 44 -3.17 8.31 5.26
CA GLY A 44 -2.30 7.21 5.65
C GLY A 44 -1.07 7.67 6.45
N VAL A 45 -0.51 6.76 7.25
CA VAL A 45 0.67 7.04 8.08
C VAL A 45 2.00 6.92 7.33
N VAL A 46 2.01 6.31 6.15
CA VAL A 46 3.25 6.00 5.41
C VAL A 46 3.93 7.26 4.89
N ARG A 47 3.20 8.20 4.26
CA ARG A 47 3.80 9.46 3.77
C ARG A 47 4.45 10.28 4.91
N PRO A 48 3.79 10.52 6.06
CA PRO A 48 4.43 11.18 7.20
C PRO A 48 5.68 10.46 7.72
N VAL A 49 5.66 9.12 7.79
CA VAL A 49 6.81 8.33 8.27
C VAL A 49 8.00 8.46 7.31
N LEU A 50 7.76 8.36 6.00
CA LEU A 50 8.79 8.55 4.98
C LEU A 50 9.33 9.99 4.97
N GLY A 51 8.46 10.99 5.15
CA GLY A 51 8.88 12.38 5.29
C GLY A 51 9.82 12.61 6.50
N LYS A 52 9.60 11.92 7.62
CA LYS A 52 10.46 12.02 8.81
C LYS A 52 11.88 11.51 8.58
N ILE A 53 12.09 10.62 7.61
CA ILE A 53 13.43 10.12 7.23
C ILE A 53 14.03 10.87 6.04
N GLY A 54 13.40 11.97 5.60
CA GLY A 54 13.87 12.80 4.50
C GLY A 54 13.56 12.25 3.10
N ALA A 55 12.69 11.24 2.98
CA ALA A 55 12.28 10.74 1.68
C ALA A 55 11.28 11.70 1.01
N ASN A 56 11.53 12.04 -0.25
CA ASN A 56 10.59 12.79 -1.09
C ASN A 56 9.63 11.80 -1.77
N VAL A 57 8.40 11.75 -1.26
CA VAL A 57 7.37 10.83 -1.74
C VAL A 57 6.45 11.57 -2.70
N GLN A 58 6.57 11.25 -3.99
CA GLN A 58 5.67 11.71 -5.05
C GLN A 58 4.92 10.49 -5.57
N VAL A 59 3.60 10.53 -5.50
CA VAL A 59 2.67 9.47 -5.91
C VAL A 59 1.59 10.15 -6.71
#